data_AF-A0A1Q8YG85-F1
#
_entry.id   AF-A0A1Q8YG85-F1
#
_cell.length_a   1.000
_cell.length_b   1.000
_cell.length_c   1.000
_cell.angle_alpha   90.00
_cell.angle_beta   90.00
_cell.angle_gamma   90.00
#
_symmetry.space_group_name_H-M   'P 1'
#
loop_
_entity.id
_entity.type
_entity.pdbx_description
1 polymer ?
#
loop_
_entity_poly.entity_id
_entity_poly.type
_entity_poly.pdbx_seq_one_letter_code
_entity_poly.pdbx_strand_id
1 'polypeptide(L)'
;MAIPKVKQHAIARGARAKLRAYFLAHLGLVLGSDELRLVAGNISEWARRIRELRSEEGYLILTHNDRADLKPGEYLLETAKP
;
A
#
# COMPACT_ATOMS: atom_id res chain seq x y z
N MET A 1 -7.41 37.40 11.88
CA MET A 1 -6.32 36.44 11.59
C MET A 1 -6.96 35.14 11.15
N ALA A 2 -7.05 34.88 9.85
CA ALA A 2 -7.70 33.67 9.33
C ALA A 2 -6.69 32.52 9.34
N ILE A 3 -7.02 31.44 10.03
CA ILE A 3 -6.25 30.19 10.00
C ILE A 3 -6.46 29.58 8.61
N PRO A 4 -5.39 29.20 7.86
CA PRO A 4 -5.58 28.60 6.55
C PRO A 4 -6.27 27.23 6.71
N LYS A 5 -7.39 27.02 6.02
CA LYS A 5 -7.94 25.66 5.83
C LYS A 5 -6.89 24.86 5.07
N VAL A 6 -6.22 23.95 5.78
CA VAL A 6 -5.38 22.91 5.17
C VAL A 6 -6.24 22.22 4.11
N LYS A 7 -5.77 22.19 2.86
CA LYS A 7 -6.42 21.43 1.78
C LYS A 7 -6.45 19.98 2.25
N GLN A 8 -7.64 19.48 2.64
CA GLN A 8 -7.89 18.06 2.83
C GLN A 8 -7.55 17.38 1.51
N HIS A 9 -6.36 16.80 1.41
CA HIS A 9 -6.03 15.92 0.30
C HIS A 9 -6.97 14.72 0.43
N ALA A 10 -7.70 14.45 -0.64
CA ALA A 10 -8.80 13.50 -0.72
C ALA A 10 -8.53 12.27 0.16
N ILE A 11 -9.37 12.07 1.18
CA ILE A 11 -9.32 10.88 2.02
C ILE A 11 -9.41 9.68 1.08
N ALA A 12 -8.31 8.94 0.95
CA ALA A 12 -8.30 7.71 0.18
C ALA A 12 -9.48 6.84 0.66
N ARG A 13 -10.46 6.62 -0.22
CA ARG A 13 -11.84 6.20 0.10
C ARG A 13 -11.99 4.73 0.56
N GLY A 14 -10.96 4.15 1.18
CA GLY A 14 -10.98 2.80 1.72
C GLY A 14 -9.56 2.26 1.89
N ALA A 15 -9.42 1.16 2.64
CA ALA A 15 -8.13 0.54 2.93
C ALA A 15 -7.31 0.23 1.66
N ARG A 16 -7.96 -0.23 0.59
CA ARG A 16 -7.30 -0.49 -0.69
C ARG A 16 -6.71 0.77 -1.34
N ALA A 17 -7.47 1.87 -1.34
CA ALA A 17 -6.99 3.15 -1.87
C ALA A 17 -5.84 3.70 -1.02
N LYS A 18 -5.90 3.55 0.31
CA LYS A 18 -4.80 3.94 1.21
C LYS A 18 -3.54 3.15 0.92
N LEU A 19 -3.64 1.83 0.83
CA LEU A 19 -2.53 0.95 0.48
C LEU A 19 -1.94 1.28 -0.89
N ARG A 20 -2.77 1.51 -1.91
CA ARG A 20 -2.31 1.91 -3.25
C ARG A 20 -1.51 3.20 -3.21
N ALA A 21 -2.06 4.24 -2.57
CA ALA A 21 -1.38 5.53 -2.45
C ALA A 21 -0.05 5.37 -1.70
N TYR A 22 -0.02 4.52 -0.67
CA TYR A 22 1.17 4.26 0.13
C TYR A 22 2.25 3.53 -0.68
N PHE A 23 1.91 2.45 -1.40
CA PHE A 23 2.85 1.76 -2.28
C PHE A 23 3.40 2.69 -3.38
N LEU A 24 2.56 3.51 -4.00
CA LEU A 24 3.00 4.48 -5.02
C LEU A 24 3.95 5.55 -4.46
N ALA A 25 3.74 5.97 -3.21
CA ALA A 25 4.63 6.90 -2.53
C ALA A 25 5.96 6.26 -2.08
N HIS A 26 6.02 4.92 -1.98
CA HIS A 26 7.17 4.14 -1.53
C HIS A 26 7.62 3.13 -2.61
N LEU A 27 7.61 3.57 -3.88
CA LEU A 27 7.98 2.74 -5.01
C LEU A 27 9.41 2.19 -4.85
N GLY A 28 9.58 0.88 -5.04
CA GLY A 28 10.87 0.19 -4.92
C GLY A 28 11.39 0.02 -3.48
N LEU A 29 10.62 0.42 -2.46
CA LEU A 29 10.97 0.21 -1.05
C LEU A 29 10.33 -1.07 -0.51
N VAL A 30 11.02 -1.72 0.44
CA VAL A 30 10.51 -2.87 1.18
C VAL A 30 9.63 -2.37 2.33
N LEU A 31 8.38 -2.82 2.35
CA LEU A 31 7.36 -2.44 3.33
C LEU A 31 6.94 -3.63 4.18
N GLY A 32 6.74 -3.41 5.48
CA GLY A 32 6.37 -4.45 6.45
C GLY A 32 4.86 -4.64 6.59
N SER A 33 4.44 -5.84 6.99
CA SER A 33 3.04 -6.20 7.24
C SER A 33 2.37 -5.32 8.31
N ASP A 34 3.06 -5.03 9.41
CA ASP A 34 2.49 -4.20 10.50
C ASP A 34 2.25 -2.76 10.05
N GLU A 35 3.20 -2.18 9.30
CA GLU A 35 3.07 -0.87 8.68
C GLU A 35 1.91 -0.81 7.69
N LEU A 36 1.82 -1.78 6.78
CA LEU A 36 0.74 -1.85 5.79
C LEU A 36 -0.63 -2.06 6.46
N ARG A 37 -0.69 -2.85 7.54
CA ARG A 37 -1.89 -3.00 8.37
C ARG A 37 -2.32 -1.67 8.99
N LEU A 38 -1.39 -0.88 9.52
CA LEU A 38 -1.68 0.46 10.06
C LEU A 38 -2.18 1.41 8.98
N VAL A 39 -1.53 1.44 7.81
CA VAL A 39 -1.97 2.22 6.63
C VAL A 39 -3.40 1.85 6.22
N ALA A 40 -3.74 0.57 6.28
CA ALA A 40 -5.09 0.06 5.99
C ALA A 40 -6.14 0.42 7.07
N GLY A 41 -5.77 1.11 8.15
CA GLY A 41 -6.66 1.44 9.26
C GLY A 41 -6.80 0.31 10.29
N ASN A 42 -5.78 -0.53 10.43
CA ASN A 42 -5.71 -1.63 11.39
C ASN A 42 -6.79 -2.73 11.24
N ILE A 43 -7.38 -2.84 10.04
CA ILE A 43 -8.40 -3.87 9.74
C ILE A 43 -7.75 -5.22 9.42
N SER A 44 -8.45 -6.33 9.68
CA SER A 44 -7.99 -7.70 9.33
C SER A 44 -7.80 -7.91 7.82
N GLU A 45 -8.61 -7.22 7.01
CA GLU A 45 -8.66 -7.42 5.55
C GLU A 45 -7.49 -6.79 4.78
N TRP A 46 -6.52 -6.17 5.44
CA TRP A 46 -5.41 -5.46 4.79
C TRP A 46 -4.69 -6.32 3.74
N ALA A 47 -4.37 -7.58 4.08
CA ALA A 47 -3.68 -8.50 3.19
C ALA A 47 -4.55 -8.88 1.98
N ARG A 48 -5.88 -8.97 2.16
CA ARG A 48 -6.82 -9.15 1.05
C ARG A 48 -6.77 -7.95 0.11
N ARG A 49 -6.74 -6.73 0.64
CA ARG A 49 -6.66 -5.51 -0.19
C ARG A 49 -5.38 -5.43 -1.00
N ILE A 50 -4.24 -5.89 -0.47
CA ILE A 50 -3.00 -6.01 -1.25
C ILE A 50 -3.17 -7.01 -2.40
N ARG A 51 -3.79 -8.17 -2.15
CA ARG A 51 -4.06 -9.14 -3.23
C ARG A 51 -4.96 -8.57 -4.31
N GLU A 52 -5.98 -7.80 -3.95
CA GLU A 52 -6.83 -7.09 -4.93
C GLU A 52 -6.03 -6.08 -5.76
N LEU A 53 -5.07 -5.35 -5.17
CA LEU A 53 -4.17 -4.48 -5.95
C LEU A 53 -3.36 -5.27 -6.99
N ARG A 54 -2.90 -6.49 -6.64
CA ARG A 54 -2.20 -7.38 -7.57
C ARG A 54 -3.11 -7.94 -8.66
N SER A 55 -4.25 -8.54 -8.28
CA SER A 55 -5.07 -9.33 -9.19
C SER A 55 -6.15 -8.53 -9.93
N GLU A 56 -6.73 -7.51 -9.31
CA GLU A 56 -7.80 -6.70 -9.91
C GLU A 56 -7.27 -5.44 -10.59
N GLU A 57 -6.19 -4.85 -10.05
CA GLU A 57 -5.67 -3.57 -10.54
C GLU A 57 -4.33 -3.69 -11.26
N GLY A 58 -3.67 -4.86 -11.23
CA GLY A 58 -2.47 -5.17 -11.99
C GLY A 58 -1.15 -4.71 -11.38
N TYR A 59 -1.14 -4.17 -10.16
CA TYR A 59 0.11 -3.68 -9.56
C TYR A 59 1.09 -4.82 -9.27
N LEU A 60 2.35 -4.63 -9.69
CA LEU A 60 3.45 -5.58 -9.47
C LEU A 60 4.00 -5.47 -8.03
N ILE A 61 3.18 -5.86 -7.05
CA ILE A 61 3.58 -5.91 -5.64
C ILE A 61 4.20 -7.27 -5.36
N LEU A 62 5.52 -7.36 -5.22
CA LEU A 62 6.28 -8.56 -4.92
C LEU A 62 6.23 -8.92 -3.42
N THR A 63 6.44 -10.19 -3.14
CA THR A 63 6.56 -10.81 -1.81
C THR A 63 7.75 -11.77 -1.79
N HIS A 64 8.04 -12.37 -0.63
CA HIS A 64 9.03 -13.47 -0.51
C HIS A 64 8.81 -14.67 -1.45
N ASN A 65 7.59 -14.88 -1.95
CA ASN A 65 7.33 -15.92 -2.96
C ASN A 65 7.77 -15.51 -4.37
N ASP A 66 7.91 -14.21 -4.62
CA ASP A 66 8.28 -13.64 -5.91
C ASP A 66 9.78 -13.29 -5.97
N ARG A 67 10.39 -12.91 -4.82
CA ARG A 67 11.78 -12.43 -4.73
C ARG A 67 12.47 -12.97 -3.47
N ALA A 68 13.61 -13.63 -3.63
CA ALA A 68 14.27 -14.38 -2.56
C ALA A 68 14.91 -13.53 -1.44
N ASP A 69 15.11 -12.23 -1.67
CA ASP A 69 15.64 -11.29 -0.68
C ASP A 69 14.55 -10.64 0.18
N LEU A 70 13.27 -10.87 -0.14
CA LEU A 70 12.14 -10.49 0.72
C LEU A 70 11.85 -11.58 1.75
N LYS A 71 11.58 -11.16 2.98
CA LYS A 71 11.18 -12.05 4.08
C LYS A 71 9.66 -12.25 4.11
N PRO A 72 9.15 -13.30 4.77
CA PRO A 72 7.73 -13.42 5.06
C PRO A 72 7.21 -12.16 5.75
N GLY A 73 6.14 -11.56 5.20
CA GLY A 73 5.56 -10.30 5.69
C GLY A 73 6.14 -9.03 5.06
N GLU A 74 7.13 -9.13 4.17
CA GLU A 74 7.66 -8.01 3.40
C GLU A 74 7.03 -7.95 2.00
N TYR A 75 6.81 -6.71 1.54
CA TYR A 75 6.18 -6.39 0.26
C TYR A 75 6.95 -5.27 -0.44
N LEU A 76 7.00 -5.29 -1.77
CA LEU A 76 7.63 -4.22 -2.56
C LEU A 76 6.81 -3.96 -3.82
N LEU A 77 6.50 -2.70 -4.12
CA LEU A 77 5.95 -2.34 -5.43
C LEU A 77 7.11 -2.11 -6.42
N GLU A 78 7.19 -2.93 -7.47
CA GLU A 78 8.29 -2.90 -8.44
C GLU A 78 8.11 -1.74 -9.45
N THR A 79 6.89 -1.53 -9.94
CA THR A 79 6.58 -0.52 -10.96
C THR A 79 5.36 0.33 -10.57
N ALA A 80 5.41 1.64 -10.87
CA ALA A 80 4.29 2.55 -10.60
C ALA A 80 3.08 2.34 -11.53
N LYS A 81 3.29 1.65 -12.66
CA LYS A 81 2.25 1.28 -13.61
C LYS A 81 1.88 -0.19 -13.42
N PRO A 82 0.58 -0.51 -13.35
CA PRO A 82 0.10 -1.87 -13.50
C PRO A 82 0.19 -2.36 -14.94
#